data_AF-A0A1Q7CGG2-F1
#
_entry.id   AF-A0A1Q7CGG2-F1
#
_cell.length_a   1.000
_cell.length_b   1.000
_cell.length_c   1.000
_cell.angle_alpha   90.00
_cell.angle_beta   90.00
_cell.angle_gamma   90.00
#
_symmetry.space_group_name_H-M   'P 1'
#
loop_
_entity.id
_entity.type
_entity.pdbx_description
1 polymer ?
#
loop_
_entity_poly.entity_id
_entity_poly.type
_entity_poly.pdbx_seq_one_letter_code
_entity_poly.pdbx_strand_id
1 'polypeptide(L)'
;MKHRKQKSAPPPHPSALAVPSYHRILVKHGLIEETLSIPEAYKVFLQVSADPEVQKLTRKVEHRNKMKHVPALYLATAMALQGMTKQELEALKLRMEEKRE
;
A
#
# COMPACT_ATOMS: atom_id res chain seq x y z
N MET A 1 43.52 4.15 18.07
CA MET A 1 42.51 4.38 17.02
C MET A 1 41.13 4.36 17.68
N LYS A 2 40.34 5.44 17.54
CA LYS A 2 39.01 5.57 18.17
C LYS A 2 37.94 5.35 17.10
N HIS A 3 37.29 4.18 17.08
CA HIS A 3 36.15 3.96 16.19
C HIS A 3 34.85 4.38 16.89
N ARG A 4 34.07 5.16 16.13
CA ARG A 4 32.88 5.92 16.51
C ARG A 4 31.78 5.03 17.12
N LYS A 5 31.17 5.54 18.21
CA LYS A 5 29.86 5.12 18.72
C LYS A 5 28.85 5.09 17.56
N GLN A 6 28.43 3.90 17.15
CA GLN A 6 27.24 3.74 16.33
C GLN A 6 26.05 4.15 17.19
N LYS A 7 25.41 5.27 16.84
CA LYS A 7 24.07 5.59 17.31
C LYS A 7 23.14 4.54 16.71
N SER A 8 22.91 3.46 17.45
CA SER A 8 21.83 2.54 17.14
C SER A 8 20.54 3.37 17.25
N ALA A 9 19.92 3.68 16.11
CA ALA A 9 18.54 4.13 16.12
C ALA A 9 17.73 3.09 16.89
N PRO A 10 16.78 3.48 17.75
CA PRO A 10 15.95 2.50 18.42
C PRO A 10 15.28 1.64 17.33
N PRO A 11 15.27 0.30 17.46
CA PRO A 11 14.52 -0.53 16.54
C PRO A 11 13.09 0.04 16.51
N PRO A 12 12.47 0.22 15.33
CA PRO A 12 11.12 0.76 15.29
C PRO A 12 10.26 -0.23 16.07
N HIS A 13 9.77 0.21 17.23
CA HIS A 13 8.90 -0.56 18.09
C HIS A 13 7.78 -1.16 17.21
N PRO A 14 7.63 -2.50 17.13
CA PRO A 14 6.42 -3.06 16.59
C PRO A 14 5.37 -2.88 17.69
N SER A 15 4.76 -1.69 17.76
CA SER A 15 3.65 -1.43 18.67
C SER A 15 2.59 -2.52 18.47
N ALA A 16 2.16 -3.13 19.58
CA ALA A 16 1.46 -4.41 19.71
C ALA A 16 0.06 -4.51 19.08
N LEU A 17 -0.30 -3.62 18.14
CA LEU A 17 -1.48 -3.67 17.28
C LEU A 17 -1.12 -2.99 15.95
N ALA A 18 0.00 -3.42 15.34
CA ALA A 18 0.54 -2.76 14.16
C ALA A 18 -0.41 -2.97 12.97
N VAL A 19 -1.34 -2.01 12.79
CA VAL A 19 -2.21 -1.90 11.61
C VAL A 19 -1.34 -2.12 10.38
N PRO A 20 -1.60 -3.17 9.58
CA PRO A 20 -0.73 -3.54 8.47
C PRO A 20 -0.58 -2.38 7.48
N SER A 21 0.58 -2.31 6.82
CA SER A 21 0.89 -1.22 5.90
C SER A 21 -0.18 -1.06 4.80
N TYR A 22 -0.74 -2.15 4.29
CA TYR A 22 -1.82 -2.10 3.30
C TYR A 22 -3.07 -1.39 3.81
N HIS A 23 -3.46 -1.61 5.07
CA HIS A 23 -4.62 -0.97 5.68
C HIS A 23 -4.38 0.55 5.77
N ARG A 24 -3.20 0.95 6.26
CA ARG A 24 -2.81 2.37 6.32
C ARG A 24 -2.79 3.04 4.95
N ILE A 25 -2.32 2.35 3.91
CA ILE A 25 -2.28 2.87 2.54
C ILE A 25 -3.72 3.08 2.05
N LEU A 26 -4.59 2.08 2.18
CA LEU A 26 -5.98 2.20 1.72
C LEU A 26 -6.75 3.31 2.45
N VAL A 27 -6.58 3.44 3.77
CA VAL A 27 -7.18 4.52 4.57
C VAL A 27 -6.67 5.89 4.12
N LYS A 28 -5.35 6.04 3.95
CA LYS A 28 -4.73 7.29 3.48
C LYS A 28 -5.30 7.74 2.12
N HIS A 29 -5.60 6.78 1.25
CA HIS A 29 -6.14 7.04 -0.08
C HIS A 29 -7.68 7.05 -0.11
N GLY A 30 -8.35 6.96 1.03
CA GLY A 30 -9.81 7.02 1.13
C GLY A 30 -10.55 5.84 0.50
N LEU A 31 -9.84 4.73 0.26
CA LEU A 31 -10.36 3.51 -0.36
C LEU A 31 -11.11 2.63 0.66
N ILE A 32 -10.78 2.76 1.94
CA ILE A 32 -11.48 2.13 3.06
C ILE A 32 -11.57 3.09 4.23
N GLU A 33 -12.50 2.83 5.14
CA GLU A 33 -12.55 3.50 6.44
C GLU A 33 -11.52 2.90 7.41
N GLU A 34 -11.02 3.71 8.35
CA GLU A 34 -10.07 3.26 9.38
C GLU A 34 -10.67 2.17 10.30
N THR A 35 -11.99 2.20 10.47
CA THR A 35 -12.79 1.24 11.26
C THR A 35 -12.93 -0.12 10.58
N LEU A 36 -12.61 -0.23 9.28
CA LEU A 36 -12.74 -1.47 8.53
C LEU A 36 -11.77 -2.53 9.09
N SER A 37 -12.28 -3.73 9.34
CA SER A 37 -11.48 -4.81 9.91
C SER A 37 -10.29 -5.15 9.01
N ILE A 38 -9.16 -5.52 9.62
CA ILE A 38 -7.94 -5.93 8.91
C ILE A 38 -8.17 -6.99 7.82
N PRO A 39 -8.91 -8.09 8.06
CA PRO A 39 -9.17 -9.09 7.01
C PRO A 39 -10.03 -8.56 5.86
N GLU A 40 -11.02 -7.71 6.13
CA GLU A 40 -11.82 -7.04 5.08
C GLU A 40 -10.97 -6.06 4.28
N ALA A 41 -10.14 -5.26 4.95
CA ALA A 41 -9.18 -4.38 4.31
C ALA A 41 -8.18 -5.14 3.42
N TYR A 42 -7.79 -6.35 3.81
CA TYR A 42 -6.93 -7.20 2.98
C TYR A 42 -7.63 -7.67 1.70
N LYS A 43 -8.92 -8.02 1.75
CA LYS A 43 -9.70 -8.35 0.54
C LYS A 43 -9.77 -7.16 -0.41
N VAL A 44 -10.07 -5.98 0.12
CA VAL A 44 -10.07 -4.73 -0.66
C VAL A 44 -8.69 -4.48 -1.26
N PHE A 45 -7.62 -4.67 -0.48
CA PHE A 45 -6.26 -4.52 -0.98
C PHE A 45 -5.97 -5.46 -2.17
N LEU A 46 -6.39 -6.71 -2.10
CA LEU A 46 -6.24 -7.67 -3.21
C LEU A 46 -7.00 -7.23 -4.45
N GLN A 47 -8.24 -6.75 -4.29
CA GLN A 47 -9.06 -6.23 -5.39
C GLN A 47 -8.43 -4.96 -6.02
N VAL A 48 -7.98 -4.01 -5.20
CA VAL A 48 -7.28 -2.79 -5.66
C VAL A 48 -5.99 -3.17 -6.40
N SER A 49 -5.22 -4.11 -5.87
CA SER A 49 -3.98 -4.57 -6.50
C SER A 49 -4.22 -5.33 -7.81
N ALA A 50 -5.39 -5.96 -7.95
CA ALA A 50 -5.83 -6.63 -9.17
C ALA A 50 -6.51 -5.68 -10.18
N ASP A 51 -6.75 -4.41 -9.81
CA ASP A 51 -7.33 -3.44 -10.74
C ASP A 51 -6.36 -3.16 -11.90
N PRO A 52 -6.82 -3.14 -13.17
CA PRO A 52 -5.94 -2.96 -14.32
C PRO A 52 -5.17 -1.64 -14.33
N GLU A 53 -5.69 -0.56 -13.74
CA GLU A 53 -4.96 0.72 -13.66
C GLU A 53 -3.85 0.65 -12.62
N VAL A 54 -4.17 0.14 -11.43
CA VAL A 54 -3.18 -0.08 -10.37
C VAL A 54 -2.14 -1.07 -10.83
N GLN A 55 -2.52 -2.18 -11.46
CA GLN A 55 -1.59 -3.19 -11.97
C GLN A 55 -0.66 -2.64 -13.06
N LYS A 56 -1.16 -1.78 -13.96
CA LYS A 56 -0.31 -1.10 -14.96
C LYS A 56 0.74 -0.22 -14.28
N LEU A 57 0.36 0.53 -13.25
CA LEU A 57 1.27 1.38 -12.50
C LEU A 57 2.27 0.53 -11.68
N THR A 58 1.79 -0.50 -10.99
CA THR A 58 2.61 -1.47 -10.25
C THR A 58 3.65 -2.10 -11.17
N ARG A 59 3.27 -2.58 -12.36
CA ARG A 59 4.21 -3.14 -13.35
C ARG A 59 5.25 -2.11 -13.80
N LYS A 60 4.87 -0.85 -14.02
CA LYS A 60 5.83 0.23 -14.33
C LYS A 60 6.82 0.46 -13.20
N VAL A 61 6.35 0.42 -11.95
CA VAL A 61 7.20 0.56 -10.76
C VAL A 61 8.13 -0.65 -10.60
N GLU A 62 7.62 -1.88 -10.71
CA GLU A 62 8.41 -3.11 -10.63
C GLU A 62 9.50 -3.17 -11.70
N HIS A 63 9.14 -2.84 -12.95
CA HIS A 63 10.08 -2.85 -14.07
C HIS A 63 11.19 -1.81 -13.89
N ARG A 64 10.87 -0.64 -13.33
CA ARG A 64 11.87 0.41 -13.05
C ARG A 64 12.75 0.06 -11.85
N ASN A 65 12.26 -0.72 -10.90
CA ASN A 65 12.90 -0.94 -9.60
C ASN A 65 13.56 -2.34 -9.44
N LYS A 66 13.50 -3.22 -10.46
CA LYS A 66 14.06 -4.59 -10.45
C LYS A 66 13.78 -5.35 -9.15
N MET A 67 12.59 -5.20 -8.58
CA MET A 67 12.24 -5.81 -7.30
C MET A 67 11.88 -7.29 -7.47
N LYS A 68 12.48 -8.18 -6.64
CA LYS A 68 12.38 -9.65 -6.75
C LYS A 68 11.46 -10.32 -5.71
N HIS A 69 10.84 -9.59 -4.77
CA HIS A 69 10.18 -10.19 -3.60
C HIS A 69 8.82 -9.58 -3.27
N VAL A 70 7.89 -10.38 -2.71
CA VAL A 70 6.51 -10.04 -2.27
C VAL A 70 6.32 -8.71 -1.50
N PRO A 71 7.25 -8.24 -0.62
CA PRO A 71 7.21 -6.86 -0.10
C PRO A 71 7.10 -5.76 -1.18
N ALA A 72 7.49 -6.07 -2.42
CA ALA A 72 7.34 -5.20 -3.58
C ALA A 72 5.88 -4.94 -3.96
N LEU A 73 4.95 -5.87 -3.72
CA LEU A 73 3.54 -5.66 -4.09
C LEU A 73 2.92 -4.53 -3.25
N TYR A 74 3.11 -4.57 -1.92
CA TYR A 74 2.59 -3.52 -1.02
C TYR A 74 3.18 -2.15 -1.34
N LEU A 75 4.49 -2.11 -1.55
CA LEU A 75 5.20 -0.87 -1.86
C LEU A 75 4.82 -0.34 -3.26
N ALA A 76 4.72 -1.21 -4.26
CA ALA A 76 4.34 -0.83 -5.62
C ALA A 76 2.89 -0.34 -5.68
N THR A 77 1.96 -1.01 -4.99
CA THR A 77 0.57 -0.52 -4.87
C THR A 77 0.53 0.83 -4.16
N ALA A 78 1.30 1.04 -3.09
CA ALA A 78 1.39 2.34 -2.42
C ALA A 78 1.90 3.44 -3.36
N MET A 79 2.96 3.16 -4.13
CA MET A 79 3.54 4.11 -5.08
C MET A 79 2.60 4.38 -6.26
N ALA A 80 1.85 3.37 -6.72
CA ALA A 80 0.83 3.51 -7.75
C ALA A 80 -0.28 4.46 -7.29
N LEU A 81 -0.84 4.22 -6.10
CA LEU A 81 -1.87 5.07 -5.51
C LEU A 81 -1.36 6.49 -5.22
N GLN A 82 -0.09 6.65 -4.84
CA GLN A 82 0.53 7.96 -4.67
C GLN A 82 0.72 8.71 -6.00
N GLY A 83 0.90 8.00 -7.11
CA GLY A 83 1.03 8.58 -8.44
C GLY A 83 -0.30 8.91 -9.13
N MET A 84 -1.42 8.43 -8.58
CA MET A 84 -2.76 8.70 -9.12
C MET A 84 -3.23 10.11 -8.77
N THR A 85 -3.89 10.75 -9.73
CA THR A 85 -4.60 12.00 -9.54
C THR A 85 -5.86 11.80 -8.72
N LYS A 86 -6.43 12.88 -8.17
CA LYS A 86 -7.66 12.83 -7.38
C LYS A 86 -8.83 12.20 -8.14
N GLN A 87 -8.95 12.50 -9.45
CA GLN A 87 -10.00 11.94 -10.30
C GLN A 87 -9.82 10.43 -10.53
N GLU A 88 -8.59 9.97 -10.72
CA GLU A 88 -8.28 8.54 -10.86
C GLU A 88 -8.57 7.78 -9.54
N LEU A 89 -8.29 8.39 -8.39
CA LEU A 89 -8.63 7.82 -7.08
C LEU A 89 -10.14 7.73 -6.85
N GLU A 90 -10.91 8.76 -7.23
CA GLU A 90 -12.38 8.72 -7.16
C GLU A 90 -12.97 7.68 -8.12
N ALA A 91 -12.47 7.59 -9.34
CA ALA A 91 -12.88 6.57 -10.30
C ALA A 91 -12.53 5.15 -9.82
N LEU A 92 -11.36 4.97 -9.20
CA LEU A 92 -10.97 3.70 -8.59
C LEU A 92 -11.91 3.34 -7.44
N LYS A 93 -12.24 4.30 -6.57
CA LYS A 93 -13.19 4.08 -5.47
C LYS A 93 -14.56 3.63 -5.99
N LEU A 94 -15.08 4.30 -7.03
CA LEU A 94 -16.38 3.97 -7.63
C LEU A 94 -16.41 2.57 -8.26
N ARG A 95 -15.32 2.17 -8.95
CA ARG A 95 -15.16 0.82 -9.51
C ARG A 95 -15.04 -0.27 -8.44
N MET A 96 -14.49 0.06 -7.27
CA MET A 96 -14.38 -0.86 -6.14
C MET A 96 -15.71 -1.02 -5.39
N GLU A 97 -16.53 0.02 -5.37
CA GLU A 97 -17.89 -0.01 -4.84
C GLU A 97 -18.82 -0.83 -5.74
N GLU A 98 -18.72 -0.68 -7.07
CA GLU A 98 -19.47 -1.49 -8.05
C GLU A 98 -19.13 -3.00 -7.96
N LYS A 99 -17.89 -3.36 -7.62
CA LYS A 99 -17.45 -4.77 -7.47
C LYS A 99 -17.80 -5.39 -6.10
N ARG A 100 -18.47 -4.64 -5.21
CA ARG A 100 -18.91 -5.13 -3.89
C ARG A 100 -20.37 -5.60 -3.87
N GLU A 101 -21.18 -5.25 -4.88
CA GLU A 101 -22.50 -5.87 -5.15
C GLU A 101 -22.35 -7.18 -5.94
#